data_AF-A0A7K3LHQ8-F1
#
_entry.id   AF-A0A7K3LHQ8-F1
#
_cell.length_a   1.000
_cell.length_b   1.000
_cell.length_c   1.000
_cell.angle_alpha   90.00
_cell.angle_beta   90.00
_cell.angle_gamma   90.00
#
_symmetry.space_group_name_H-M   'P 1'
#
loop_
_entity.id
_entity.type
_entity.pdbx_description
1 polymer ?
#
loop_
_entity_poly.entity_id
_entity_poly.type
_entity_poly.pdbx_seq_one_letter_code
_entity_poly.pdbx_strand_id
1 'polypeptide(L)'
;GEHGGTVINTASIGGMSFGPLMGMYNATKAALIHVTKQLALELSPGVRVNAICPGVVRTKMAEVLWKEHEQALSTTTPLGRIGEPVDVAGAVAFLVSDAASWITGQTLVIDGGQIIGDATGYRAGFGG
;
A
#
# COMPACT_ATOMS: atom_id res chain seq x y z
N GLY A 1 23.64 -11.55 -9.96
CA GLY A 1 24.49 -12.70 -9.59
C GLY A 1 23.80 -13.97 -10.05
N GLU A 2 24.40 -15.14 -9.81
CA GLU A 2 23.87 -16.45 -10.25
C GLU A 2 22.49 -16.82 -9.64
N HIS A 3 21.94 -15.98 -8.75
CA HIS A 3 20.57 -16.04 -8.28
C HIS A 3 19.85 -14.73 -8.62
N GLY A 4 18.68 -14.83 -9.26
CA GLY A 4 17.78 -13.69 -9.49
C GLY A 4 17.33 -13.09 -8.16
N GLY A 5 17.08 -11.78 -8.15
CA GLY A 5 16.70 -11.04 -6.94
C GLY A 5 15.30 -10.45 -7.01
N THR A 6 14.79 -10.01 -5.86
CA THR A 6 13.58 -9.19 -5.81
C THR A 6 13.70 -8.11 -4.73
N VAL A 7 13.22 -6.91 -5.05
CA VAL A 7 13.18 -5.76 -4.15
C VAL A 7 11.74 -5.30 -4.01
N ILE A 8 11.29 -5.16 -2.77
CA ILE A 8 9.95 -4.65 -2.44
C ILE A 8 10.11 -3.33 -1.67
N ASN A 9 9.72 -2.23 -2.30
CA ASN A 9 9.73 -0.92 -1.67
C ASN A 9 8.45 -0.68 -0.87
N THR A 10 8.58 -0.21 0.36
CA THR A 10 7.41 0.16 1.19
C THR A 10 7.03 1.62 0.96
N ALA A 11 6.13 1.84 0.01
CA ALA A 11 5.53 3.15 -0.26
C ALA A 11 4.36 3.42 0.70
N SER A 12 3.24 3.98 0.22
CA SER A 12 2.02 4.26 0.99
C SER A 12 0.92 4.70 0.02
N ILE A 13 -0.35 4.49 0.37
CA ILE A 13 -1.46 5.13 -0.34
C ILE A 13 -1.34 6.67 -0.36
N GLY A 14 -0.64 7.27 0.61
CA GLY A 14 -0.33 8.70 0.59
C GLY A 14 0.52 9.14 -0.61
N GLY A 15 1.27 8.24 -1.25
CA GLY A 15 1.96 8.54 -2.51
C GLY A 15 1.02 8.62 -3.73
N MET A 16 -0.26 8.30 -3.56
CA MET A 16 -1.28 8.21 -4.61
C MET A 16 -2.51 9.08 -4.30
N SER A 17 -2.60 9.64 -3.09
CA SER A 17 -3.69 10.47 -2.61
C SER A 17 -3.18 11.71 -1.89
N PHE A 18 -4.09 12.56 -1.43
CA PHE A 18 -3.79 13.80 -0.73
C PHE A 18 -4.46 13.80 0.65
N GLY A 19 -3.84 14.48 1.61
CA GLY A 19 -4.36 14.62 2.95
C GLY A 19 -3.75 15.84 3.65
N PRO A 20 -4.47 16.49 4.58
CA PRO A 20 -3.93 17.59 5.36
C PRO A 20 -2.63 17.20 6.06
N LEU A 21 -1.66 18.12 6.11
CA LEU A 21 -0.40 17.97 6.85
C LEU A 21 0.53 16.83 6.39
N MET A 22 0.23 16.15 5.28
CA MET A 22 1.04 15.02 4.78
C MET A 22 1.87 15.33 3.53
N GLY A 23 1.93 16.59 3.07
CA GLY A 23 2.50 16.96 1.76
C GLY A 23 3.90 16.40 1.48
N MET A 24 4.86 16.61 2.38
CA MET A 24 6.23 16.11 2.21
C MET A 24 6.30 14.57 2.29
N TYR A 25 5.57 13.96 3.22
CA TYR A 25 5.48 12.51 3.31
C TYR A 25 4.92 11.92 2.01
N ASN A 26 3.79 12.43 1.53
CA ASN A 26 3.13 12.02 0.29
C ASN A 26 4.06 12.18 -0.91
N ALA A 27 4.78 13.30 -1.02
CA ALA A 27 5.77 13.53 -2.07
C ALA A 27 6.89 12.47 -2.05
N THR A 28 7.44 12.12 -0.88
CA THR A 28 8.48 11.07 -0.80
C THR A 28 7.95 9.70 -1.18
N LYS A 29 6.70 9.38 -0.83
CA LYS A 29 6.07 8.11 -1.18
C LYS A 29 5.72 8.03 -2.66
N ALA A 30 5.30 9.14 -3.28
CA ALA A 30 5.13 9.25 -4.73
C ALA A 30 6.46 9.08 -5.48
N ALA A 31 7.53 9.72 -4.99
CA ALA A 31 8.88 9.56 -5.54
C ALA A 31 9.35 8.10 -5.48
N LEU A 32 9.10 7.40 -4.37
CA LEU A 32 9.47 5.99 -4.23
C LEU A 32 8.71 5.07 -5.20
N ILE A 33 7.43 5.37 -5.48
CA ILE A 33 6.66 4.67 -6.53
C ILE A 33 7.31 4.88 -7.90
N HIS A 34 7.76 6.10 -8.20
CA HIS A 34 8.46 6.38 -9.46
C HIS A 34 9.82 5.68 -9.54
N VAL A 35 10.64 5.76 -8.50
CA VAL A 35 11.95 5.09 -8.40
C VAL A 35 11.81 3.57 -8.55
N THR A 36 10.73 2.98 -8.03
CA THR A 36 10.43 1.55 -8.22
C THR A 36 10.36 1.16 -9.69
N LYS A 37 9.71 1.99 -10.53
CA LYS A 37 9.59 1.75 -11.97
C LYS A 37 10.94 1.91 -12.68
N GLN A 38 11.70 2.94 -12.31
CA GLN A 38 13.04 3.19 -12.87
C GLN A 38 13.96 1.99 -12.59
N LEU A 39 14.03 1.54 -11.34
CA LEU A 39 14.87 0.41 -10.94
C LEU A 39 14.40 -0.92 -11.54
N ALA A 40 13.09 -1.10 -11.75
CA ALA A 40 12.57 -2.28 -12.43
C ALA A 40 13.10 -2.40 -13.88
N LEU A 41 13.32 -1.28 -14.57
CA LEU A 41 13.94 -1.25 -15.89
C LEU A 41 15.45 -1.49 -15.80
N GLU A 42 16.14 -0.70 -14.96
CA GLU A 42 17.60 -0.70 -14.85
C GLU A 42 18.19 -2.04 -14.37
N LEU A 43 17.46 -2.76 -13.52
CA LEU A 43 17.94 -4.03 -12.95
C LEU A 43 17.43 -5.27 -13.70
N SER A 44 16.66 -5.08 -14.78
CA SER A 44 16.15 -6.19 -15.59
C SER A 44 17.25 -6.86 -16.44
N PRO A 45 17.13 -8.17 -16.74
CA PRO A 45 16.15 -9.12 -16.22
C PRO A 45 16.55 -9.74 -14.86
N GLY A 46 17.66 -9.30 -14.24
CA GLY A 46 18.24 -9.96 -13.07
C GLY A 46 17.49 -9.75 -11.75
N VAL A 47 16.81 -8.62 -11.58
CA VAL A 47 16.06 -8.29 -10.35
C VAL A 47 14.68 -7.74 -10.69
N ARG A 48 13.65 -8.29 -10.03
CA ARG A 48 12.29 -7.72 -10.05
C ARG A 48 12.15 -6.65 -8.98
N VAL A 49 11.65 -5.48 -9.32
CA VAL A 49 11.46 -4.38 -8.36
C VAL A 49 9.99 -3.99 -8.33
N ASN A 50 9.34 -4.10 -7.19
CA ASN A 50 7.94 -3.71 -7.01
C ASN A 50 7.79 -2.85 -5.74
N ALA A 51 6.64 -2.21 -5.60
CA ALA A 51 6.28 -1.46 -4.41
C ALA A 51 4.99 -1.98 -3.81
N ILE A 52 4.84 -1.81 -2.50
CA ILE A 52 3.58 -1.93 -1.79
C ILE A 52 3.13 -0.57 -1.29
N CYS A 53 1.82 -0.31 -1.34
CA CYS A 53 1.19 0.90 -0.83
C CYS A 53 0.17 0.52 0.25
N PRO A 54 0.59 0.40 1.52
CA PRO A 54 -0.34 0.14 2.60
C PRO A 54 -1.24 1.35 2.89
N GLY A 55 -2.46 1.07 3.35
CA GLY A 55 -3.35 2.02 4.02
C GLY A 55 -2.94 2.29 5.46
N VAL A 56 -3.91 2.65 6.31
CA VAL A 56 -3.67 2.75 7.76
C VAL A 56 -3.56 1.34 8.35
N VAL A 57 -2.39 1.05 8.92
CA VAL A 57 -2.06 -0.25 9.55
C VAL A 57 -1.73 -0.02 11.02
N ARG A 58 -2.21 -0.89 11.91
CA ARG A 58 -1.98 -0.84 13.36
C ARG A 58 -0.51 -1.06 13.71
N THR A 59 0.25 0.02 13.64
CA THR A 59 1.68 0.07 13.97
C THR A 59 1.95 1.28 14.85
N LYS A 60 3.06 1.24 15.61
CA LYS A 60 3.53 2.40 16.39
C LYS A 60 3.80 3.63 15.51
N MET A 61 4.32 3.42 14.30
CA MET A 61 4.61 4.51 13.35
C MET A 61 3.35 5.26 12.93
N ALA A 62 2.22 4.57 12.80
CA ALA A 62 0.94 5.14 12.40
C ALA A 62 0.01 5.43 13.59
N GLU A 63 0.49 5.33 14.84
CA GLU A 63 -0.34 5.41 16.06
C GLU A 63 -1.21 6.68 16.10
N VAL A 64 -0.63 7.81 15.72
CA VAL A 64 -1.33 9.11 15.63
C VAL A 64 -2.48 9.13 14.63
N LEU A 65 -2.50 8.22 13.64
CA LEU A 65 -3.55 8.14 12.63
C LEU A 65 -4.73 7.27 13.09
N TRP A 66 -4.50 6.23 13.90
CA TRP A 66 -5.54 5.25 14.22
C TRP A 66 -5.97 5.24 15.67
N LYS A 67 -5.12 5.56 16.66
CA LYS A 67 -5.39 5.28 18.07
C LYS A 67 -6.69 5.90 18.59
N GLU A 68 -7.00 7.13 18.16
CA GLU A 68 -8.23 7.85 18.54
C GLU A 68 -9.30 7.84 17.43
N HIS A 69 -8.99 7.26 16.26
CA HIS A 69 -9.82 7.35 15.05
C HIS A 69 -10.19 5.99 14.46
N GLU A 70 -9.82 4.90 15.12
CA GLU A 70 -9.94 3.55 14.58
C GLU A 70 -11.37 3.17 14.21
N GLN A 71 -12.36 3.52 15.04
CA GLN A 71 -13.76 3.22 14.76
C GLN A 71 -14.24 3.96 13.52
N ALA A 72 -13.87 5.24 13.37
CA ALA A 72 -14.22 6.04 12.20
C ALA A 72 -13.55 5.49 10.93
N LEU A 73 -12.24 5.19 11.01
CA LEU A 73 -11.48 4.57 9.91
C LEU A 73 -12.06 3.22 9.50
N SER A 74 -12.39 2.36 10.46
CA SER A 74 -12.98 1.04 10.20
C SER A 74 -14.36 1.16 9.56
N THR A 75 -15.14 2.16 9.97
CA THR A 75 -16.48 2.44 9.44
C THR A 75 -16.43 2.84 7.97
N THR A 76 -15.50 3.72 7.58
CA THR A 76 -15.38 4.19 6.19
C THR A 76 -14.60 3.23 5.30
N THR A 77 -13.70 2.42 5.85
CA THR A 77 -12.91 1.43 5.08
C THR A 77 -13.80 0.32 4.53
N PRO A 78 -13.75 -0.01 3.22
CA PRO A 78 -14.57 -1.06 2.62
C PRO A 78 -14.51 -2.43 3.30
N LEU A 79 -13.33 -2.89 3.73
CA LEU A 79 -13.20 -4.14 4.50
C LEU A 79 -13.57 -4.04 5.99
N GLY A 80 -14.04 -2.88 6.46
CA GLY A 80 -14.66 -2.73 7.78
C GLY A 80 -13.69 -2.69 8.96
N ARG A 81 -12.38 -2.60 8.71
CA ARG A 81 -11.32 -2.53 9.73
C ARG A 81 -10.08 -1.85 9.19
N ILE A 82 -9.22 -1.34 10.08
CA ILE A 82 -7.85 -0.97 9.72
C ILE A 82 -7.01 -2.23 9.45
N GLY A 83 -5.88 -2.06 8.76
CA GLY A 83 -4.96 -3.15 8.49
C GLY A 83 -4.16 -3.56 9.74
N GLU A 84 -3.72 -4.81 9.75
CA GLU A 84 -2.74 -5.37 10.69
C GLU A 84 -1.43 -5.65 9.95
N PRO A 85 -0.27 -5.72 10.64
CA PRO A 85 1.01 -6.01 9.99
C PRO A 85 1.00 -7.28 9.13
N VAL A 86 0.21 -8.29 9.53
CA VAL A 86 0.05 -9.55 8.79
C VAL A 86 -0.61 -9.37 7.42
N ASP A 87 -1.52 -8.39 7.27
CA ASP A 87 -2.16 -8.09 5.99
C ASP A 87 -1.15 -7.59 4.95
N VAL A 88 -0.14 -6.83 5.40
CA VAL A 88 0.96 -6.35 4.55
C VAL A 88 1.96 -7.48 4.30
N ALA A 89 2.28 -8.27 5.32
CA ALA A 89 3.26 -9.36 5.22
C ALA A 89 2.86 -10.40 4.16
N GLY A 90 1.57 -10.73 4.06
CA GLY A 90 1.07 -11.67 3.05
C GLY A 90 1.33 -11.19 1.60
N ALA A 91 1.13 -9.91 1.33
CA ALA A 91 1.39 -9.33 0.02
C ALA A 91 2.89 -9.26 -0.30
N VAL A 92 3.73 -8.96 0.70
CA VAL A 92 5.20 -9.02 0.55
C VAL A 92 5.62 -10.46 0.23
N ALA A 93 5.13 -11.45 0.99
CA ALA A 93 5.41 -12.87 0.76
C ALA A 93 5.02 -13.32 -0.65
N PHE A 94 3.88 -12.87 -1.17
CA PHE A 94 3.48 -13.11 -2.56
C PHE A 94 4.47 -12.50 -3.56
N LEU A 95 4.80 -11.21 -3.42
CA LEU A 95 5.66 -10.52 -4.39
C LEU A 95 7.10 -11.04 -4.42
N VAL A 96 7.59 -11.59 -3.31
CA VAL A 96 8.91 -12.23 -3.27
C VAL A 96 8.91 -13.67 -3.81
N SER A 97 7.74 -14.32 -3.86
CA SER A 97 7.62 -15.71 -4.33
C SER A 97 7.71 -15.87 -5.86
N ASP A 98 7.87 -17.12 -6.30
CA ASP A 98 7.87 -17.48 -7.73
C ASP A 98 6.52 -17.23 -8.42
N ALA A 99 5.42 -17.15 -7.66
CA ALA A 99 4.11 -16.80 -8.20
C ALA A 99 4.08 -15.37 -8.78
N ALA A 100 5.02 -14.51 -8.37
CA ALA A 100 5.20 -13.16 -8.89
C ALA A 100 6.34 -13.05 -9.92
N SER A 101 6.82 -14.17 -10.48
CA SER A 101 7.94 -14.20 -11.45
C SER A 101 7.72 -13.33 -12.69
N TRP A 102 6.47 -13.06 -13.06
CA TRP A 102 6.11 -12.19 -14.19
C TRP A 102 5.67 -10.77 -13.77
N ILE A 103 6.00 -10.35 -12.54
CA ILE A 103 5.60 -9.05 -11.98
C ILE A 103 6.84 -8.23 -11.60
N THR A 104 7.04 -7.11 -12.31
CA THR A 104 8.05 -6.08 -12.01
C THR A 104 7.52 -4.68 -12.35
N GLY A 105 8.03 -3.66 -11.69
CA GLY A 105 7.63 -2.25 -11.84
C GLY A 105 6.23 -1.93 -11.30
N GLN A 106 5.57 -2.87 -10.64
CA GLN A 106 4.20 -2.70 -10.17
C GLN A 106 4.13 -2.11 -8.77
N THR A 107 3.00 -1.46 -8.47
CA THR A 107 2.64 -0.94 -7.15
C THR A 107 1.37 -1.63 -6.69
N LEU A 108 1.47 -2.43 -5.62
CA LEU A 108 0.34 -3.15 -5.05
C LEU A 108 -0.24 -2.39 -3.87
N VAL A 109 -1.48 -1.95 -3.98
CA VAL A 109 -2.22 -1.28 -2.89
C VAL A 109 -2.75 -2.34 -1.91
N ILE A 110 -2.55 -2.12 -0.62
CA ILE A 110 -2.94 -3.04 0.47
C ILE A 110 -3.57 -2.22 1.60
N ASP A 111 -4.83 -1.82 1.42
CA ASP A 111 -5.43 -0.77 2.25
C ASP A 111 -6.89 -1.06 2.66
N GLY A 112 -7.38 -2.28 2.41
CA GLY A 112 -8.77 -2.63 2.68
C GLY A 112 -9.80 -1.81 1.87
N GLY A 113 -9.36 -1.18 0.77
CA GLY A 113 -10.16 -0.30 -0.08
C GLY A 113 -10.19 1.16 0.39
N GLN A 114 -9.35 1.56 1.35
CA GLN A 114 -9.35 2.91 1.89
C GLN A 114 -9.18 4.00 0.81
N ILE A 115 -8.32 3.77 -0.20
CA ILE A 115 -8.01 4.76 -1.23
C ILE A 115 -9.13 4.94 -2.25
N ILE A 116 -10.01 3.95 -2.42
CA ILE A 116 -11.09 4.01 -3.42
C ILE A 116 -12.34 4.75 -2.92
N GLY A 117 -12.42 5.04 -1.62
CA GLY A 117 -13.44 5.92 -1.04
C GLY A 117 -14.15 5.38 0.19
N ASP A 118 -15.12 6.15 0.67
CA ASP A 118 -15.95 5.84 1.83
C ASP A 118 -17.04 4.81 1.47
N ALA A 119 -17.04 3.69 2.18
CA ALA A 119 -17.98 2.59 1.97
C ALA A 119 -19.37 2.81 2.59
N THR A 120 -19.55 3.81 3.47
CA THR A 120 -20.79 4.02 4.23
C THR A 120 -22.00 4.20 3.32
N GLY A 121 -21.89 5.03 2.29
CA GLY A 121 -22.96 5.25 1.31
C GLY A 121 -23.33 4.00 0.50
N TYR A 122 -22.35 3.13 0.23
CA TYR A 122 -22.60 1.86 -0.47
C TYR A 122 -23.26 0.79 0.42
N ARG A 123 -23.09 0.87 1.74
CA ARG A 123 -23.71 -0.06 2.71
C ARG A 123 -25.14 0.32 3.08
N ALA A 124 -25.46 1.61 3.06
CA ALA A 124 -26.79 2.11 3.41
C ALA A 124 -27.89 1.70 2.41
N GLY A 125 -27.52 1.22 1.21
CA GLY A 125 -28.45 0.98 0.10
C GLY A 125 -29.02 2.30 -0.46
N PHE A 126 -29.59 2.27 -1.66
CA PHE A 126 -30.22 3.45 -2.29
C PHE A 126 -31.56 3.87 -1.63
N GLY A 127 -31.72 3.73 -0.31
CA GLY A 127 -33.03 3.83 0.36
C GLY A 127 -33.01 4.41 1.76
N GLY A 128 -32.27 5.50 1.97
CA GLY A 128 -32.46 6.39 3.12
C GLY A 128 -33.48 7.48 2.82
#